data_AF-A0A1V5HMH1-F1
#
_entry.id   AF-A0A1V5HMH1-F1
#
_cell.length_a   1.000
_cell.length_b   1.000
_cell.length_c   1.000
_cell.angle_alpha   90.00
_cell.angle_beta   90.00
_cell.angle_gamma   90.00
#
_symmetry.space_group_name_H-M   'P 1'
#
loop_
_entity.id
_entity.type
_entity.pdbx_description
1 polymer ?
#
loop_
_entity_poly.entity_id
_entity_poly.type
_entity_poly.pdbx_seq_one_letter_code
_entity_poly.pdbx_strand_id
1 'polypeptide(L)'
;MKEFFKKYLFVFEWIGAAILIGVGIYVVLDSSILNVFVGLILLVFGLLRLIPLIKTTPDKVLKIMYACEIVINVGAGIFLVIEGGKENSNLNDWFGYMIGGVLMLRGFVHFFATSLRKEPNDYVKFFSHLGLFTVGCFIVARGGFSSDTLAYIILVLAILSALFIGFSGYKHYRNYRYELRAREESKKVVVQDEKQPEQIIEDPKPKKSKIITPEEEKKDEAILS
;
A
#
# COMPACT_ATOMS: atom_id res chain seq x y z
N MET A 1 12.42 15.71 -6.33
CA MET A 1 11.12 15.08 -6.62
C MET A 1 10.54 14.29 -5.43
N LYS A 2 11.25 13.31 -4.82
CA LYS A 2 10.71 12.49 -3.72
C LYS A 2 10.15 13.28 -2.52
N GLU A 3 10.80 14.37 -2.12
CA GLU A 3 10.37 15.23 -1.01
C GLU A 3 9.03 15.97 -1.26
N PHE A 4 8.76 16.32 -2.53
CA PHE A 4 7.51 16.97 -2.91
C PHE A 4 6.34 15.98 -2.82
N PHE A 5 6.52 14.76 -3.33
CA PHE A 5 5.51 13.69 -3.25
C PHE A 5 5.20 13.28 -1.82
N LYS A 6 6.19 13.26 -0.93
CA LYS A 6 5.94 13.00 0.50
C LYS A 6 5.13 14.10 1.17
N LYS A 7 5.41 15.37 0.87
CA LYS A 7 4.71 16.52 1.47
C LYS A 7 3.26 16.65 1.00
N TYR A 8 2.99 16.36 -0.27
CA TYR A 8 1.65 16.45 -0.87
C TYR A 8 0.93 15.10 -0.98
N LEU A 9 1.41 14.06 -0.27
CA LEU A 9 0.83 12.72 -0.32
C LEU A 9 -0.67 12.73 0.02
N PHE A 10 -1.06 13.57 0.99
CA PHE A 10 -2.46 13.73 1.40
C PHE A 10 -3.39 14.16 0.26
N VAL A 11 -2.88 14.95 -0.70
CA VAL A 11 -3.67 15.40 -1.87
C VAL A 11 -4.00 14.20 -2.75
N PHE A 12 -3.02 13.35 -3.02
CA PHE A 12 -3.21 12.14 -3.80
C PHE A 12 -4.13 11.14 -3.08
N GLU A 13 -4.01 11.02 -1.75
CA GLU A 13 -4.91 10.17 -0.95
C GLU A 13 -6.36 10.66 -1.04
N TRP A 14 -6.62 11.97 -0.91
CA TRP A 14 -7.99 12.52 -1.01
C TRP A 14 -8.56 12.45 -2.42
N ILE A 15 -7.76 12.75 -3.44
CA ILE A 15 -8.17 12.57 -4.84
C ILE A 15 -8.48 11.09 -5.10
N GLY A 16 -7.63 10.18 -4.63
CA GLY A 16 -7.84 8.75 -4.75
C GLY A 16 -9.12 8.29 -4.08
N ALA A 17 -9.39 8.75 -2.85
CA ALA A 17 -10.63 8.44 -2.13
C ALA A 17 -11.87 8.97 -2.86
N ALA A 18 -11.82 10.20 -3.38
CA ALA A 18 -12.92 10.79 -4.13
C ALA A 18 -13.21 10.03 -5.44
N ILE A 19 -12.17 9.68 -6.20
CA ILE A 19 -12.30 8.87 -7.42
C ILE A 19 -12.88 7.49 -7.07
N LEU A 20 -12.40 6.86 -6.00
CA LEU A 20 -12.85 5.54 -5.59
C LEU A 20 -14.35 5.52 -5.25
N ILE A 21 -14.82 6.51 -4.49
CA ILE A 21 -16.25 6.67 -4.18
C ILE A 21 -17.04 6.96 -5.46
N GLY A 22 -16.55 7.89 -6.29
CA GLY A 22 -17.21 8.26 -7.55
C GLY A 22 -17.40 7.06 -8.47
N VAL A 23 -16.36 6.24 -8.66
CA VAL A 23 -16.43 4.99 -9.42
C VAL A 23 -17.39 4.01 -8.75
N GLY A 24 -17.32 3.82 -7.44
CA GLY A 24 -18.22 2.93 -6.71
C GLY A 24 -19.70 3.28 -6.88
N ILE A 25 -20.04 4.57 -6.79
CA ILE A 25 -21.43 5.05 -7.02
C ILE A 25 -21.83 4.83 -8.46
N TYR A 26 -20.98 5.20 -9.41
CA TYR A 26 -21.29 5.10 -10.84
C TYR A 26 -21.55 3.66 -11.29
N VAL A 27 -20.78 2.71 -10.74
CA VAL A 27 -20.94 1.27 -10.99
C VAL A 27 -22.29 0.71 -10.51
N VAL A 28 -22.92 1.33 -9.50
CA VAL A 28 -24.27 0.97 -9.04
C VAL A 28 -25.36 1.61 -9.91
N LEU A 29 -25.09 2.76 -10.52
CA LEU A 29 -26.03 3.43 -11.41
C LEU A 29 -26.11 2.77 -12.79
N ASP A 30 -25.00 2.22 -13.28
CA ASP A 30 -24.92 1.52 -14.55
C ASP A 30 -24.10 0.23 -14.42
N SER A 31 -24.81 -0.90 -14.38
CA SER A 31 -24.19 -2.22 -14.25
C SER A 31 -23.54 -2.74 -15.54
N SER A 32 -23.78 -2.10 -16.70
CA SER A 32 -23.06 -2.43 -17.95
C SER A 32 -21.59 -2.04 -17.85
N ILE A 33 -21.32 -0.89 -17.24
CA ILE A 33 -19.98 -0.34 -17.07
C ILE A 33 -19.16 -1.19 -16.11
N LEU A 34 -19.80 -1.81 -15.12
CA LEU A 34 -19.18 -2.74 -14.20
C LEU A 34 -18.48 -3.88 -14.96
N ASN A 35 -19.15 -4.48 -15.93
CA ASN A 35 -18.62 -5.63 -16.68
C ASN A 35 -17.33 -5.26 -17.42
N VAL A 36 -17.34 -4.10 -18.10
CA VAL A 36 -16.17 -3.56 -18.79
C VAL A 36 -15.06 -3.23 -17.80
N PHE A 37 -15.39 -2.62 -16.66
CA PHE A 37 -14.43 -2.24 -15.64
C PHE A 37 -13.74 -3.45 -15.00
N VAL A 38 -14.51 -4.47 -14.63
CA VAL A 38 -13.96 -5.72 -14.08
C VAL A 38 -13.13 -6.47 -15.12
N GLY A 39 -13.58 -6.49 -16.38
CA GLY A 39 -12.80 -7.06 -17.49
C GLY A 39 -11.46 -6.34 -17.67
N LEU A 40 -11.45 -5.01 -17.58
CA LEU A 40 -10.23 -4.21 -17.65
C LEU A 40 -9.30 -4.48 -16.45
N ILE A 41 -9.84 -4.61 -15.24
CA ILE A 41 -9.07 -5.01 -14.05
C ILE A 41 -8.40 -6.36 -14.30
N LEU A 42 -9.15 -7.37 -14.75
CA LEU A 42 -8.58 -8.71 -15.03
C LEU A 42 -7.49 -8.66 -16.09
N LEU A 43 -7.66 -7.85 -17.14
CA LEU A 43 -6.65 -7.63 -18.17
C LEU A 43 -5.37 -7.00 -17.60
N VAL A 44 -5.49 -5.87 -16.93
CA VAL A 44 -4.35 -5.13 -16.40
C VAL A 44 -3.61 -5.97 -15.36
N PHE A 45 -4.31 -6.56 -14.39
CA PHE A 45 -3.68 -7.42 -13.39
C PHE A 45 -3.13 -8.72 -13.98
N GLY A 46 -3.77 -9.30 -14.99
CA GLY A 46 -3.27 -10.48 -15.69
C GLY A 46 -1.95 -10.20 -16.40
N LEU A 47 -1.89 -9.12 -17.19
CA LEU A 47 -0.71 -8.74 -17.96
C LEU A 47 0.46 -8.30 -17.07
N LEU A 48 0.20 -7.48 -16.05
CA LEU A 48 1.23 -7.02 -15.13
C LEU A 48 1.87 -8.17 -14.34
N ARG A 49 1.15 -9.27 -14.12
CA ARG A 49 1.65 -10.46 -13.41
C ARG A 49 2.46 -11.40 -14.29
N LEU A 50 2.33 -11.33 -15.61
CA LEU A 50 3.03 -12.22 -16.54
C LEU A 50 4.55 -12.16 -16.39
N ILE A 51 5.08 -10.93 -16.37
CA ILE A 51 6.53 -10.69 -16.30
C ILE A 51 7.15 -11.18 -14.98
N PRO A 52 6.66 -10.78 -13.79
CA PRO A 52 7.26 -11.21 -12.54
C PRO A 52 7.18 -12.74 -12.37
N LEU A 53 6.03 -13.37 -12.60
CA LEU A 53 5.87 -14.82 -12.37
C LEU A 53 6.80 -15.67 -13.24
N ILE A 54 6.92 -15.36 -14.53
CA ILE A 54 7.81 -16.12 -15.43
C ILE A 54 9.27 -16.00 -15.00
N LYS A 55 9.66 -14.82 -14.50
CA LYS A 55 11.04 -14.52 -14.09
C LYS A 55 11.39 -15.09 -12.72
N THR A 56 10.45 -15.11 -11.78
CA THR A 56 10.72 -15.50 -10.39
C THR A 56 10.50 -16.99 -10.10
N THR A 57 9.69 -17.70 -10.90
CA THR A 57 9.40 -19.12 -10.66
C THR A 57 10.46 -20.03 -11.31
N PRO A 58 11.23 -20.81 -10.52
CA PRO A 58 12.27 -21.70 -11.05
C PRO A 58 11.70 -23.00 -11.62
N ASP A 59 10.64 -23.54 -11.02
CA ASP A 59 10.03 -24.81 -11.45
C ASP A 59 9.26 -24.64 -12.78
N LYS A 60 9.62 -25.46 -13.77
CA LYS A 60 9.05 -25.43 -15.12
C LYS A 60 7.55 -25.79 -15.13
N VAL A 61 7.12 -26.74 -14.29
CA VAL A 61 5.71 -27.17 -14.25
C VAL A 61 4.85 -26.08 -13.64
N LEU A 62 5.34 -25.47 -12.55
CA LEU A 62 4.63 -24.40 -11.88
C LEU A 62 4.55 -23.14 -12.76
N LYS A 63 5.62 -22.84 -13.51
CA LYS A 63 5.63 -21.76 -14.49
C LYS A 63 4.57 -21.95 -15.58
N ILE A 64 4.41 -23.16 -16.09
CA ILE A 64 3.36 -23.47 -17.08
C ILE A 64 1.98 -23.31 -16.47
N MET A 65 1.75 -23.80 -15.24
CA MET A 65 0.47 -23.66 -14.56
C MET A 65 0.09 -22.19 -14.35
N TYR A 66 1.05 -21.36 -13.90
CA TYR A 66 0.85 -19.93 -13.76
C TYR A 66 0.59 -19.24 -15.11
N ALA A 67 1.31 -19.63 -16.17
CA ALA A 67 1.04 -19.11 -17.51
C ALA A 67 -0.38 -19.46 -17.96
N CYS A 68 -0.84 -20.69 -17.75
CA CYS A 68 -2.22 -21.10 -18.04
C CYS A 68 -3.24 -20.31 -17.22
N GLU A 69 -3.02 -20.11 -15.92
CA GLU A 69 -3.89 -19.26 -15.06
C GLU A 69 -4.00 -17.84 -15.64
N ILE A 70 -2.88 -17.26 -16.05
CA ILE A 70 -2.84 -15.91 -16.61
C ILE A 70 -3.57 -15.84 -17.95
N VAL A 71 -3.38 -16.82 -18.84
CA VAL A 71 -4.09 -16.88 -20.12
C VAL A 71 -5.60 -16.96 -19.91
N ILE A 72 -6.06 -17.77 -18.96
CA ILE A 72 -7.49 -17.86 -18.62
C ILE A 72 -7.99 -16.53 -18.03
N ASN A 73 -7.23 -15.90 -17.14
CA ASN A 73 -7.58 -14.59 -16.56
C ASN A 73 -7.68 -13.48 -17.64
N VAL A 74 -6.70 -13.42 -18.53
CA VAL A 74 -6.66 -12.43 -19.62
C VAL A 74 -7.79 -12.70 -20.61
N GLY A 75 -8.00 -13.96 -21.01
CA GLY A 75 -9.11 -14.35 -21.89
C GLY A 75 -10.47 -14.01 -21.28
N ALA A 76 -10.64 -14.26 -19.97
CA ALA A 76 -11.83 -13.86 -19.23
C ALA A 76 -12.03 -12.34 -19.23
N GLY A 77 -10.95 -11.57 -19.04
CA GLY A 77 -10.98 -10.11 -19.10
C GLY A 77 -11.38 -9.58 -20.48
N ILE A 78 -10.80 -10.12 -21.56
CA ILE A 78 -11.15 -9.75 -22.95
C ILE A 78 -12.63 -10.02 -23.22
N PHE A 79 -13.12 -11.20 -22.84
CA PHE A 79 -14.51 -11.59 -23.04
C PHE A 79 -15.48 -10.62 -22.32
N LEU A 80 -15.18 -10.28 -21.06
CA LEU A 80 -15.99 -9.33 -20.29
C LEU A 80 -15.98 -7.91 -20.88
N VAL A 81 -14.86 -7.44 -21.42
CA VAL A 81 -14.77 -6.12 -22.06
C VAL A 81 -15.58 -6.08 -23.36
N ILE A 82 -15.44 -7.09 -24.22
CA ILE A 82 -16.15 -7.14 -25.51
C ILE A 82 -17.65 -7.23 -25.28
N GLU A 83 -18.06 -8.14 -24.42
CA GLU A 83 -19.47 -8.42 -24.24
C GLU A 83 -20.14 -7.36 -23.36
N GLY A 84 -19.42 -6.78 -22.38
CA GLY A 84 -19.92 -5.68 -21.54
C GLY A 84 -20.10 -4.36 -22.28
N GLY A 85 -19.49 -4.22 -23.46
CA GLY A 85 -19.69 -3.07 -24.35
C GLY A 85 -20.90 -3.18 -25.28
N LYS A 86 -21.66 -4.28 -25.25
CA LYS A 86 -22.84 -4.49 -26.11
C LYS A 86 -24.14 -4.19 -25.34
N GLU A 87 -25.08 -3.48 -25.97
CA GLU A 87 -26.38 -3.13 -25.37
C GLU A 87 -27.30 -4.34 -25.12
N ASN A 88 -27.14 -5.46 -25.84
CA ASN A 88 -28.00 -6.65 -25.74
C ASN A 88 -27.22 -7.90 -25.30
N SER A 89 -26.41 -7.79 -24.25
CA SER A 89 -25.61 -8.91 -23.75
C SER A 89 -26.39 -9.78 -22.74
N ASN A 90 -26.38 -11.10 -22.92
CA ASN A 90 -26.84 -12.08 -21.90
C ASN A 90 -25.74 -12.37 -20.85
N LEU A 91 -24.90 -11.38 -20.56
CA LEU A 91 -23.73 -11.53 -19.69
C LEU A 91 -24.07 -11.79 -18.24
N ASN A 92 -25.21 -11.30 -17.76
CA ASN A 92 -25.54 -11.34 -16.35
C ASN A 92 -25.49 -12.76 -15.78
N ASP A 93 -25.83 -13.77 -16.58
CA ASP A 93 -25.81 -15.17 -16.15
C ASP A 93 -24.39 -15.73 -16.10
N TRP A 94 -23.54 -15.39 -17.08
CA TRP A 94 -22.17 -15.92 -17.19
C TRP A 94 -21.14 -15.14 -16.35
N PHE A 95 -21.45 -13.89 -16.04
CA PHE A 95 -20.56 -12.97 -15.33
C PHE A 95 -20.11 -13.52 -13.98
N GLY A 96 -21.07 -13.95 -13.15
CA GLY A 96 -20.79 -14.52 -11.84
C GLY A 96 -19.96 -15.80 -11.92
N TYR A 97 -20.24 -16.67 -12.89
CA TYR A 97 -19.45 -17.89 -13.09
C TYR A 97 -18.01 -17.62 -13.52
N MET A 98 -17.79 -16.60 -14.36
CA MET A 98 -16.43 -16.25 -14.77
C MET A 98 -15.61 -15.71 -13.61
N ILE A 99 -16.18 -14.81 -12.81
CA ILE A 99 -15.50 -14.28 -11.62
C ILE A 99 -15.26 -15.39 -10.59
N GLY A 100 -16.29 -16.17 -10.28
CA GLY A 100 -16.18 -17.30 -9.36
C GLY A 100 -15.15 -18.32 -9.81
N GLY A 101 -15.15 -18.66 -11.10
CA GLY A 101 -14.19 -19.58 -11.73
C GLY A 101 -12.76 -19.06 -11.68
N VAL A 102 -12.54 -17.77 -11.97
CA VAL A 102 -11.22 -17.12 -11.85
C VAL A 102 -10.71 -17.17 -10.41
N LEU A 103 -11.56 -16.83 -9.43
CA LEU A 103 -11.20 -16.88 -8.01
C LEU A 103 -10.88 -18.29 -7.53
N MET A 104 -11.69 -19.27 -7.96
CA MET A 104 -11.49 -20.68 -7.64
C MET A 104 -10.19 -21.21 -8.27
N LEU A 105 -9.95 -20.93 -9.55
CA LEU A 105 -8.72 -21.32 -10.23
C LEU A 105 -7.49 -20.73 -9.54
N ARG A 106 -7.55 -19.46 -9.13
CA ARG A 106 -6.45 -18.80 -8.42
C ARG A 106 -6.13 -19.46 -7.09
N GLY A 107 -7.15 -19.77 -6.30
CA GLY A 107 -6.96 -20.51 -5.05
C GLY A 107 -6.39 -21.90 -5.30
N PHE A 108 -6.91 -22.61 -6.29
CA PHE A 108 -6.43 -23.93 -6.67
C PHE A 108 -4.94 -23.94 -7.06
N VAL A 109 -4.52 -23.01 -7.93
CA VAL A 109 -3.11 -22.89 -8.34
C VAL A 109 -2.21 -22.58 -7.15
N HIS A 110 -2.65 -21.74 -6.21
CA HIS A 110 -1.90 -21.47 -4.97
C HIS A 110 -1.74 -22.72 -4.10
N PHE A 111 -2.82 -23.49 -3.89
CA PHE A 111 -2.75 -24.73 -3.12
C PHE A 111 -1.93 -25.81 -3.81
N PHE A 112 -1.97 -25.88 -5.14
CA PHE A 112 -1.10 -26.76 -5.91
C PHE A 112 0.38 -26.38 -5.72
N ALA A 113 0.71 -25.10 -5.85
CA ALA A 113 2.08 -24.60 -5.67
C ALA A 113 2.62 -24.90 -4.26
N THR A 114 1.81 -24.66 -3.23
CA THR A 114 2.23 -24.80 -1.84
C THR A 114 2.24 -26.27 -1.37
N SER A 115 1.23 -27.06 -1.75
CA SER A 115 1.10 -28.45 -1.28
C SER A 115 2.00 -29.42 -2.05
N LEU A 116 2.07 -29.29 -3.38
CA LEU A 116 2.81 -30.24 -4.24
C LEU A 116 4.23 -29.75 -4.55
N ARG A 117 4.42 -28.44 -4.72
CA ARG A 117 5.73 -27.85 -5.08
C ARG A 117 6.47 -27.23 -3.90
N LYS A 118 5.88 -27.27 -2.70
CA LYS A 118 6.48 -26.80 -1.43
C LYS A 118 7.01 -25.36 -1.53
N GLU A 119 6.33 -24.51 -2.29
CA GLU A 119 6.69 -23.09 -2.31
C GLU A 119 6.52 -22.46 -0.92
N PRO A 120 7.41 -21.54 -0.53
CA PRO A 120 7.33 -20.89 0.77
C PRO A 120 6.03 -20.09 0.87
N ASN A 121 5.24 -20.38 1.89
CA ASN A 121 3.97 -19.72 2.14
C ASN A 121 3.95 -19.07 3.52
N ASP A 122 3.25 -17.95 3.62
CA ASP A 122 3.02 -17.23 4.88
C ASP A 122 1.55 -17.44 5.30
N TYR A 123 1.26 -17.40 6.59
CA TYR A 123 -0.10 -17.62 7.13
C TYR A 123 -1.10 -16.64 6.51
N VAL A 124 -0.72 -15.37 6.36
CA VAL A 124 -1.57 -14.34 5.74
C VAL A 124 -1.88 -14.66 4.28
N LYS A 125 -0.87 -15.13 3.53
CA LYS A 125 -1.04 -15.53 2.12
C LYS A 125 -1.91 -16.79 2.01
N PHE A 126 -1.71 -17.76 2.90
CA PHE A 126 -2.53 -18.97 2.94
C PHE A 126 -4.00 -18.66 3.17
N PHE A 127 -4.34 -17.93 4.24
CA PHE A 127 -5.74 -17.64 4.58
C PHE A 127 -6.42 -16.72 3.57
N SER A 128 -5.69 -15.78 2.96
CA SER A 128 -6.25 -14.95 1.88
C SER A 128 -6.62 -15.78 0.65
N HIS A 129 -5.75 -16.70 0.20
CA HIS A 129 -6.08 -17.57 -0.94
C HIS A 129 -7.17 -18.59 -0.59
N LEU A 130 -7.21 -19.09 0.65
CA LEU A 130 -8.30 -19.93 1.14
C LEU A 130 -9.64 -19.20 1.11
N GLY A 131 -9.66 -17.95 1.57
CA GLY A 131 -10.83 -17.09 1.51
C GLY A 131 -11.30 -16.86 0.07
N LEU A 132 -10.39 -16.49 -0.83
CA LEU A 132 -10.71 -16.31 -2.25
C LEU A 132 -11.24 -17.59 -2.91
N PHE A 133 -10.63 -18.74 -2.61
CA PHE A 133 -11.10 -20.04 -3.09
C PHE A 133 -12.51 -20.36 -2.60
N THR A 134 -12.77 -20.12 -1.32
CA THR A 134 -14.08 -20.38 -0.69
C THR A 134 -15.15 -19.46 -1.27
N VAL A 135 -14.86 -18.17 -1.43
CA VAL A 135 -15.77 -17.20 -2.07
C VAL A 135 -16.04 -17.60 -3.52
N GLY A 136 -15.01 -17.97 -4.28
CA GLY A 136 -15.16 -18.45 -5.65
C GLY A 136 -16.05 -19.69 -5.76
N CYS A 137 -15.84 -20.68 -4.88
CA CYS A 137 -16.66 -21.88 -4.80
C CYS A 137 -18.12 -21.55 -4.44
N PHE A 138 -18.34 -20.69 -3.45
CA PHE A 138 -19.67 -20.25 -3.04
C PHE A 138 -20.43 -19.57 -4.17
N ILE A 139 -19.76 -18.69 -4.93
CA ILE A 139 -20.33 -18.01 -6.10
C ILE A 139 -20.78 -19.04 -7.14
N VAL A 140 -19.90 -19.97 -7.51
CA VAL A 140 -20.20 -20.98 -8.53
C VAL A 140 -21.32 -21.93 -8.08
N ALA A 141 -21.28 -22.37 -6.81
CA ALA A 141 -22.27 -23.28 -6.24
C ALA A 141 -23.68 -22.68 -6.14
N ARG A 142 -23.79 -21.36 -5.94
CA ARG A 142 -25.07 -20.64 -5.91
C ARG A 142 -25.67 -20.40 -7.30
N GLY A 143 -24.94 -20.75 -8.35
CA GLY A 143 -25.35 -20.52 -9.73
C GLY A 143 -24.94 -19.14 -10.28
N GLY A 144 -23.86 -18.57 -9.76
CA GLY A 144 -23.42 -17.22 -10.12
C GLY A 144 -24.11 -16.11 -9.32
N PHE A 145 -23.91 -14.87 -9.75
CA PHE A 145 -24.57 -13.68 -9.20
C PHE A 145 -24.75 -12.63 -10.31
N SER A 146 -25.74 -11.75 -10.16
CA SER A 146 -25.96 -10.65 -11.10
C SER A 146 -24.94 -9.53 -10.92
N SER A 147 -24.64 -8.81 -12.00
CA SER A 147 -23.76 -7.64 -12.00
C SER A 147 -24.15 -6.63 -10.90
N ASP A 148 -25.44 -6.41 -10.68
CA ASP A 148 -25.94 -5.50 -9.64
C ASP A 148 -25.51 -5.90 -8.23
N THR A 149 -25.52 -7.20 -7.92
CA THR A 149 -25.08 -7.70 -6.60
C THR A 149 -23.61 -7.38 -6.36
N LEU A 150 -22.77 -7.54 -7.39
CA LEU A 150 -21.36 -7.19 -7.30
C LEU A 150 -21.15 -5.68 -7.23
N ALA A 151 -21.98 -4.89 -7.90
CA ALA A 151 -21.93 -3.43 -7.83
C ALA A 151 -22.05 -2.94 -6.39
N TYR A 152 -23.02 -3.46 -5.63
CA TYR A 152 -23.19 -3.13 -4.22
C TYR A 152 -22.01 -3.60 -3.36
N ILE A 153 -21.46 -4.80 -3.61
CA ILE A 153 -20.28 -5.29 -2.90
C ILE A 153 -19.08 -4.37 -3.15
N ILE A 154 -18.84 -3.98 -4.41
CA ILE A 154 -17.77 -3.06 -4.79
C ILE A 154 -18.00 -1.69 -4.15
N LEU A 155 -19.22 -1.17 -4.13
CA LEU A 155 -19.54 0.10 -3.48
C LEU A 155 -19.21 0.06 -1.99
N VAL A 156 -19.59 -1.00 -1.27
CA VAL A 156 -19.25 -1.15 0.16
C VAL A 156 -17.73 -1.17 0.35
N LEU A 157 -17.00 -1.93 -0.48
CA LEU A 157 -15.53 -1.97 -0.41
C LEU A 157 -14.89 -0.62 -0.77
N ALA A 158 -15.46 0.12 -1.73
CA ALA A 158 -15.02 1.45 -2.12
C ALA A 158 -15.21 2.45 -0.98
N ILE A 159 -16.36 2.43 -0.30
CA ILE A 159 -16.62 3.29 0.87
C ILE A 159 -15.63 2.98 1.99
N LEU A 160 -15.45 1.71 2.35
CA LEU A 160 -14.50 1.31 3.40
C LEU A 160 -13.06 1.73 3.07
N SER A 161 -12.65 1.50 1.83
CA SER A 161 -11.31 1.87 1.35
C SER A 161 -11.13 3.38 1.31
N ALA A 162 -12.14 4.13 0.87
CA ALA A 162 -12.09 5.59 0.83
C ALA A 162 -12.09 6.20 2.24
N LEU A 163 -12.80 5.60 3.20
CA LEU A 163 -12.71 5.98 4.62
C LEU A 163 -11.30 5.76 5.17
N PHE A 164 -10.69 4.60 4.88
CA PHE A 164 -9.34 4.29 5.31
C PHE A 164 -8.30 5.26 4.72
N ILE A 165 -8.35 5.48 3.40
CA ILE A 165 -7.46 6.41 2.69
C ILE A 165 -7.72 7.86 3.15
N GLY A 166 -8.98 8.24 3.34
CA GLY A 166 -9.37 9.57 3.81
C GLY A 166 -8.83 9.86 5.22
N PHE A 167 -8.89 8.88 6.13
CA PHE A 167 -8.31 8.98 7.47
C PHE A 167 -6.78 9.11 7.44
N SER A 168 -6.11 8.31 6.59
CA SER A 168 -4.67 8.44 6.33
C SER A 168 -4.32 9.84 5.81
N GLY A 169 -5.05 10.31 4.80
CA GLY A 169 -4.89 11.65 4.23
C GLY A 169 -5.08 12.78 5.24
N TYR A 170 -6.07 12.65 6.13
CA TYR A 170 -6.26 13.61 7.22
C TYR A 170 -5.05 13.68 8.16
N LYS A 171 -4.48 12.52 8.55
CA LYS A 171 -3.27 12.47 9.39
C LYS A 171 -2.08 13.12 8.69
N HIS A 172 -1.86 12.83 7.41
CA HIS A 172 -0.76 13.41 6.62
C HIS A 172 -0.92 14.92 6.42
N TYR A 173 -2.13 15.40 6.12
CA TYR A 173 -2.41 16.83 6.00
C TYR A 173 -2.16 17.58 7.32
N ARG A 174 -2.60 16.99 8.44
CA ARG A 174 -2.37 17.55 9.77
C ARG A 174 -0.88 17.68 10.08
N ASN A 175 -0.09 16.64 9.80
CA ASN A 175 1.36 16.68 9.99
C ASN A 175 2.02 17.75 9.10
N TYR A 176 1.64 17.83 7.82
CA TYR A 176 2.11 18.87 6.91
C TYR A 176 1.85 20.28 7.43
N ARG A 177 0.66 20.52 8.01
CA ARG A 177 0.32 21.82 8.63
C ARG A 177 1.18 22.15 9.84
N TYR A 178 1.48 21.17 10.69
CA TYR A 178 2.37 21.38 11.84
C TYR A 178 3.82 21.63 11.41
N GLU A 179 4.33 20.91 10.40
CA GLU A 179 5.67 21.14 9.84
C GLU A 179 5.82 22.55 9.26
N LEU A 180 4.80 23.06 8.56
CA LEU A 180 4.80 24.43 8.06
C LEU A 180 4.88 25.46 9.19
N ARG A 181 4.08 25.28 10.25
CA ARG A 181 4.11 26.18 11.42
C ARG A 181 5.46 26.17 12.13
N ALA A 182 6.02 24.98 12.38
CA ALA A 182 7.34 24.85 13.00
C ALA A 182 8.45 25.49 12.14
N ARG A 183 8.34 25.40 10.81
CA ARG A 183 9.27 26.06 9.89
C ARG A 183 9.12 27.59 9.90
N GLU A 184 7.90 28.09 10.00
CA GLU A 184 7.65 29.53 10.12
C GLU A 184 8.14 30.09 11.46
N GLU A 185 7.93 29.36 12.56
CA GLU A 185 8.42 29.73 13.89
C GLU A 185 9.95 29.71 13.96
N SER A 186 10.60 28.65 13.50
CA SER A 186 12.07 28.61 13.41
C SER A 186 12.64 29.70 12.52
N LYS A 187 11.99 30.02 11.39
CA LYS A 187 12.42 31.14 10.53
C LYS A 187 12.28 32.49 11.24
N LYS A 188 11.23 32.68 12.06
CA LYS A 188 11.05 33.90 12.87
C LYS A 188 12.12 34.01 13.95
N VAL A 189 12.47 32.92 14.64
CA VAL A 189 13.54 32.89 15.65
C VAL A 189 14.89 33.26 15.03
N VAL A 190 15.27 32.62 13.92
CA VAL A 190 16.55 32.93 13.23
C VAL A 190 16.63 34.39 12.79
N VAL A 191 15.55 34.94 12.22
CA VAL A 191 15.50 36.35 11.80
C VAL A 191 15.51 37.32 12.99
N GLN A 192 15.04 36.88 14.15
CA GLN A 192 15.05 37.68 15.37
C GLN A 192 16.43 37.65 16.05
N ASP A 193 17.14 36.53 15.98
CA ASP A 193 18.53 36.39 16.43
C ASP A 193 19.49 37.20 15.52
N GLU A 194 19.30 37.20 14.20
CA GLU A 194 20.11 38.03 13.26
C GLU A 194 19.90 39.54 13.43
N LYS A 195 18.76 39.97 14.00
CA LYS A 195 18.43 41.38 14.23
C LYS A 195 18.82 41.89 15.61
N GLN A 196 19.14 41.00 16.55
CA GLN A 196 19.71 41.40 17.83
C GLN A 196 21.19 41.72 17.59
N PRO A 197 21.69 42.90 18.02
CA PRO A 197 23.12 43.14 17.99
C PRO A 197 23.79 42.05 18.83
N GLU A 198 24.80 41.41 18.27
CA GLU A 198 25.67 40.45 18.96
C GLU A 198 26.05 41.05 20.32
N GLN A 199 25.43 40.58 21.39
CA GLN A 199 25.95 40.89 22.72
C GLN A 199 27.26 40.14 22.81
N ILE A 200 28.36 40.89 22.67
CA ILE A 200 29.71 40.42 22.96
C ILE A 200 29.68 39.96 24.41
N ILE A 201 29.55 38.66 24.63
CA ILE A 201 29.77 38.06 25.93
C ILE A 201 31.28 38.13 26.14
N GLU A 202 31.75 39.16 26.85
CA GLU A 202 33.11 39.14 27.37
C GLU A 202 33.23 37.98 28.36
N ASP A 203 34.01 36.96 27.99
CA ASP A 203 34.37 35.88 28.91
C ASP A 203 34.95 36.50 30.19
N PRO A 204 34.41 36.15 31.38
CA PRO A 204 34.95 36.67 32.62
C PRO A 204 36.40 36.19 32.75
N LYS A 205 37.35 37.16 32.73
CA LYS A 205 38.78 36.90 32.91
C LYS A 205 39.01 35.92 34.07
N PRO A 206 39.81 34.86 33.89
CA PRO A 206 40.04 33.87 34.94
C PRO A 206 40.64 34.56 36.16
N LYS A 207 39.92 34.52 37.30
CA LYS A 207 40.48 34.89 38.60
C LYS A 207 41.62 33.92 38.90
N LYS A 208 42.86 34.43 38.93
CA LYS A 208 44.01 33.68 39.43
C LYS A 208 43.69 33.17 40.84
N SER A 209 43.54 31.86 40.99
CA SER A 209 43.46 31.23 42.29
C SER A 209 44.79 31.44 42.99
N LYS A 210 44.76 32.02 44.21
CA LYS A 210 45.90 31.95 45.11
C LYS A 210 46.02 30.49 45.53
N ILE A 211 47.01 29.80 44.98
CA ILE A 211 47.42 28.48 45.44
C ILE A 211 47.89 28.66 46.89
N ILE A 212 47.16 28.08 47.83
CA ILE A 212 47.61 27.92 49.21
C ILE A 212 48.39 26.61 49.22
N THR A 213 49.71 26.70 49.37
CA THR A 213 50.62 25.57 49.50
C THR A 213 50.42 24.91 50.87
N PRO A 214 50.12 23.60 50.96
CA PRO A 214 50.14 22.88 52.23
C PRO A 214 51.57 22.58 52.67
N GLU A 215 51.77 22.57 53.99
CA GLU A 215 53.01 22.35 54.74
C GLU A 215 53.80 21.10 54.35
N GLU A 216 55.11 21.20 54.57
CA GLU A 216 56.12 20.16 54.52
C GLU A 216 55.69 18.87 55.24
N GLU A 217 55.65 17.76 54.50
CA GLU A 217 55.67 16.42 55.07
C GLU A 217 57.06 15.79 54.88
N LYS A 218 57.49 15.13 55.95
CA LYS A 218 58.85 14.84 56.38
C LYS A 218 59.68 13.95 55.44
N LYS A 219 60.99 14.19 55.52
CA LYS A 219 62.12 13.31 55.19
C LYS A 219 61.84 11.84 55.54
N ASP A 220 62.19 10.96 54.61
CA ASP A 220 62.86 9.69 54.90
C ASP A 220 64.02 9.51 53.91
N GLU A 221 65.22 9.85 54.38
CA GLU A 221 66.48 9.41 53.80
C GLU A 221 66.77 7.99 54.30
N ALA A 222 66.83 7.02 53.39
CA ALA A 222 67.61 5.79 53.54
C ALA A 222 67.74 5.13 52.15
N ILE A 223 68.87 4.62 51.65
CA ILE A 223 70.27 4.47 52.08
C ILE A 223 70.94 3.70 50.89
N LEU A 224 72.23 3.96 50.61
CA LEU A 224 73.18 3.12 49.84
C LEU A 224 72.89 2.95 48.32
N SER A 225 73.84 3.03 47.40
CA SER A 225 75.31 2.87 47.41
C SER A 225 75.89 3.49 46.14
#